data_AF-A0A936DIF8-F1
#
_entry.id   AF-A0A936DIF8-F1
#
_cell.length_a   1.000
_cell.length_b   1.000
_cell.length_c   1.000
_cell.angle_alpha   90.00
_cell.angle_beta   90.00
_cell.angle_gamma   90.00
#
_symmetry.space_group_name_H-M   'P 1'
#
loop_
_entity.id
_entity.type
_entity.pdbx_description
1 polymer ?
#
loop_
_entity_poly.entity_id
_entity_poly.type
_entity_poly.pdbx_seq_one_letter_code
_entity_poly.pdbx_strand_id
1 'polypeptide(L)'
;MPSTTRIVATLIVLVTAACSGDDAGVAGEGTGDTSTTRDLASSSTSSSSESSSTAADTSSGSESSSSTGEPFVPIDCTEACVDTATDGGIALCYSCRCKAAFDNWLPSTDEVQCSTASPIVTYHADVSGPQVVLEPAETDASECTNPSRLTGSCAQGSKLGVLQHDDVMLLWICRDPYADVDGSVIYTDMGLIGQNTRTGATCFWDDIDNVTHDDDMPPLDLLDATDAERSHHGEVFYFTDGGGCVGCHDHDPFIFTPYLDAAPWTSVALKKAPYGLLNLDGTVRATGNLHLTSREAAACTSCHRIGSENTCGSFAADSMGLDKASPFEQAVLDAAMPGSSHWPLAYWMPGAGAQIPDFAAWQTLFGPARDHVLACCEAPGVDRGGCRWEPVPGLLK
;
A
#
# COMPACT_ATOMS: atom_id res chain seq x y z
N MET A 1 20.18 -21.83 -57.96
CA MET A 1 19.60 -22.76 -56.97
C MET A 1 19.89 -22.17 -55.60
N PRO A 2 18.85 -21.73 -54.87
CA PRO A 2 18.99 -20.91 -53.68
C PRO A 2 19.18 -21.77 -52.43
N SER A 3 19.95 -21.26 -51.46
CA SER A 3 20.01 -21.79 -50.10
C SER A 3 19.30 -20.80 -49.18
N THR A 4 18.43 -21.35 -48.36
CA THR A 4 17.27 -20.74 -47.72
C THR A 4 17.66 -20.00 -46.44
N THR A 5 17.43 -18.69 -46.42
CA THR A 5 17.42 -17.86 -45.21
C THR A 5 16.28 -18.31 -44.30
N ARG A 6 16.60 -18.81 -43.10
CA ARG A 6 15.61 -19.04 -42.03
C ARG A 6 15.38 -17.74 -41.28
N ILE A 7 14.24 -17.12 -41.53
CA ILE A 7 13.66 -16.07 -40.69
C ILE A 7 13.09 -16.79 -39.46
N VAL A 8 13.68 -16.54 -38.29
CA VAL A 8 13.09 -16.89 -37.00
C VAL A 8 12.14 -15.75 -36.67
N ALA A 9 10.84 -15.98 -36.83
CA ALA A 9 9.81 -15.08 -36.33
C ALA A 9 9.67 -15.31 -34.83
N THR A 10 10.18 -14.37 -34.04
CA THR A 10 9.92 -14.28 -32.60
C THR A 10 8.46 -13.90 -32.42
N LEU A 11 7.66 -14.86 -31.96
CA LEU A 11 6.28 -14.66 -31.54
C LEU A 11 6.31 -13.96 -30.18
N ILE A 12 6.21 -12.63 -30.17
CA ILE A 12 5.96 -11.86 -28.96
C ILE A 12 4.49 -12.10 -28.60
N VAL A 13 4.27 -12.91 -27.56
CA VAL A 13 2.98 -13.02 -26.90
C VAL A 13 2.89 -11.84 -25.94
N LEU A 14 2.16 -10.80 -26.35
CA LEU A 14 1.70 -9.76 -25.43
C LEU A 14 0.71 -10.41 -24.46
N VAL A 15 1.10 -10.55 -23.20
CA VAL A 15 0.17 -10.76 -22.09
C VAL A 15 -0.25 -9.38 -21.61
N THR A 16 -1.32 -8.86 -22.20
CA THR A 16 -2.05 -7.70 -21.64
C THR A 16 -3.00 -8.22 -20.57
N ALA A 17 -2.60 -8.09 -19.31
CA ALA A 17 -3.51 -8.10 -18.17
C ALA A 17 -3.07 -6.99 -17.21
N ALA A 18 -3.07 -5.75 -17.72
CA ALA A 18 -3.05 -4.55 -16.92
C ALA A 18 -4.50 -4.09 -16.73
N CYS A 19 -4.82 -3.67 -15.52
CA CYS A 19 -6.11 -3.22 -15.03
C CYS A 19 -6.92 -2.45 -16.08
N SER A 20 -8.03 -3.01 -16.55
CA SER A 20 -9.04 -2.29 -17.33
C SER A 20 -10.40 -2.78 -16.85
N GLY A 21 -10.99 -2.04 -15.92
CA GLY A 21 -12.36 -2.23 -15.47
C GLY A 21 -13.28 -1.33 -16.28
N ASP A 22 -13.90 -1.88 -17.33
CA ASP A 22 -15.11 -1.32 -17.94
C ASP A 22 -16.33 -2.04 -17.33
N ASP A 23 -17.17 -1.33 -16.58
CA ASP A 23 -18.58 -1.13 -16.96
C ASP A 23 -19.38 -0.36 -15.90
N ALA A 24 -20.07 0.67 -16.40
CA ALA A 24 -20.99 1.52 -15.68
C ALA A 24 -22.39 0.89 -15.56
N GLY A 25 -22.89 0.88 -14.32
CA GLY A 25 -24.26 1.19 -13.87
C GLY A 25 -25.50 0.68 -14.64
N VAL A 26 -26.40 0.01 -13.91
CA VAL A 26 -27.85 0.27 -14.00
C VAL A 26 -28.49 0.19 -12.61
N ALA A 27 -29.20 1.26 -12.26
CA ALA A 27 -29.98 1.43 -11.05
C ALA A 27 -31.21 0.50 -10.98
N GLY A 28 -31.58 0.10 -9.76
CA GLY A 28 -32.84 -0.58 -9.46
C GLY A 28 -33.43 -0.07 -8.15
N GLU A 29 -34.49 0.72 -8.26
CA GLU A 29 -35.34 1.20 -7.17
C GLU A 29 -35.98 0.06 -6.36
N GLY A 30 -36.11 0.24 -5.04
CA GLY A 30 -36.80 -0.69 -4.15
C GLY A 30 -37.31 0.01 -2.90
N THR A 31 -38.55 0.49 -2.97
CA THR A 31 -39.33 1.16 -1.93
C THR A 31 -39.94 0.19 -0.89
N GLY A 32 -39.94 0.59 0.38
CA GLY A 32 -40.93 0.25 1.44
C GLY A 32 -40.88 -1.17 2.02
N ASP A 33 -41.40 -1.46 3.22
CA ASP A 33 -41.96 -0.66 4.30
C ASP A 33 -42.04 -1.58 5.55
N THR A 34 -42.13 -0.99 6.73
CA THR A 34 -42.74 -1.50 7.98
C THR A 34 -42.20 -2.70 8.79
N SER A 35 -41.79 -2.34 10.03
CA SER A 35 -42.37 -2.79 11.31
C SER A 35 -41.99 -4.16 11.90
N THR A 36 -41.31 -4.17 13.06
CA THR A 36 -41.99 -4.28 14.38
C THR A 36 -40.99 -4.28 15.55
N THR A 37 -41.45 -3.64 16.61
CA THR A 37 -40.95 -3.48 17.98
C THR A 37 -40.69 -4.78 18.77
N ARG A 38 -39.70 -4.76 19.68
CA ARG A 38 -39.84 -5.13 21.11
C ARG A 38 -38.54 -4.92 21.92
N ASP A 39 -38.52 -3.81 22.64
CA ASP A 39 -38.36 -3.65 24.09
C ASP A 39 -37.65 -4.70 24.99
N LEU A 40 -36.81 -4.10 25.86
CA LEU A 40 -36.45 -4.43 27.25
C LEU A 40 -35.33 -5.45 27.51
N ALA A 41 -34.18 -4.96 28.00
CA ALA A 41 -33.92 -4.91 29.45
C ALA A 41 -32.54 -4.30 29.76
N SER A 42 -32.56 -3.20 30.53
CA SER A 42 -31.40 -2.62 31.20
C SER A 42 -30.88 -3.54 32.31
N SER A 43 -29.57 -3.63 32.46
CA SER A 43 -28.96 -3.81 33.79
C SER A 43 -27.57 -3.17 33.81
N SER A 44 -27.48 -2.16 34.67
CA SER A 44 -26.29 -1.44 35.09
C SER A 44 -25.66 -2.16 36.29
N THR A 45 -24.33 -2.28 36.32
CA THR A 45 -23.58 -2.33 37.59
C THR A 45 -22.15 -1.83 37.41
N SER A 46 -21.95 -0.59 37.85
CA SER A 46 -20.85 -0.01 38.63
C SER A 46 -19.46 -0.68 38.70
N SER A 47 -18.49 0.08 38.23
CA SER A 47 -17.33 0.65 38.95
C SER A 47 -16.47 -0.21 39.88
N SER A 48 -15.16 -0.21 39.62
CA SER A 48 -14.12 -0.08 40.66
C SER A 48 -12.91 0.63 40.06
N SER A 49 -12.63 1.82 40.59
CA SER A 49 -11.46 2.64 40.37
C SER A 49 -10.44 2.37 41.48
N GLU A 50 -9.18 2.15 41.13
CA GLU A 50 -8.07 2.29 42.06
C GLU A 50 -7.06 3.30 41.51
N SER A 51 -6.67 4.22 42.37
CA SER A 51 -5.73 5.31 42.14
C SER A 51 -4.65 5.20 43.21
N SER A 52 -3.39 5.31 42.83
CA SER A 52 -2.21 5.73 43.62
C SER A 52 -0.97 5.43 42.77
N SER A 53 0.10 6.21 42.72
CA SER A 53 0.50 7.39 43.47
C SER A 53 1.62 8.10 42.69
N THR A 54 1.65 9.42 42.86
CA THR A 54 2.68 10.37 42.47
C THR A 54 4.06 10.06 43.05
N ALA A 55 5.10 10.21 42.22
CA ALA A 55 6.43 10.59 42.67
C ALA A 55 7.01 11.58 41.65
N ALA A 56 7.23 12.80 42.10
CA ALA A 56 7.93 13.84 41.38
C ALA A 56 9.44 13.61 41.50
N ASP A 57 10.17 13.76 40.39
CA ASP A 57 11.60 14.08 40.45
C ASP A 57 11.92 15.16 39.43
N THR A 58 12.75 16.09 39.87
CA THR A 58 12.99 17.41 39.30
C THR A 58 14.34 17.44 38.59
N SER A 59 14.43 18.26 37.53
CA SER A 59 15.65 18.84 36.93
C SER A 59 16.43 17.95 35.95
N SER A 60 16.51 18.36 34.67
CA SER A 60 17.46 19.39 34.21
C SER A 60 17.22 19.68 32.72
N GLY A 61 17.12 20.97 32.38
CA GLY A 61 16.68 21.45 31.08
C GLY A 61 17.66 21.21 29.92
N SER A 62 17.08 21.04 28.75
CA SER A 62 17.71 21.22 27.45
C SER A 62 16.65 21.85 26.54
N GLU A 63 17.06 22.90 25.86
CA GLU A 63 16.23 23.95 25.28
C GLU A 63 15.23 23.41 24.24
N SER A 64 13.95 23.36 24.60
CA SER A 64 12.87 23.23 23.63
C SER A 64 12.52 24.63 23.15
N SER A 65 12.84 24.92 21.89
CA SER A 65 12.34 26.10 21.19
C SER A 65 10.81 26.08 21.24
N SER A 66 10.22 26.95 22.04
CA SER A 66 8.78 27.15 22.09
C SER A 66 8.35 27.74 20.75
N SER A 67 7.79 26.92 19.85
CA SER A 67 7.01 27.46 18.75
C SER A 67 5.77 28.11 19.37
N THR A 68 5.62 29.40 19.09
CA THR A 68 4.43 30.16 19.43
C THR A 68 3.25 29.51 18.71
N GLY A 69 2.30 28.95 19.47
CA GLY A 69 1.09 28.31 18.96
C GLY A 69 0.16 29.30 18.28
N GLU A 70 0.48 29.65 17.03
CA GLU A 70 -0.50 30.25 16.15
C GLU A 70 -1.65 29.25 15.94
N PRO A 71 -2.91 29.70 15.97
CA PRO A 71 -4.05 28.83 15.74
C PRO A 71 -3.96 28.23 14.34
N PHE A 72 -4.22 26.92 14.22
CA PHE A 72 -4.33 26.25 12.93
C PHE A 72 -5.43 26.93 12.09
N VAL A 73 -5.05 27.46 10.93
CA VAL A 73 -5.97 28.04 9.95
C VAL A 73 -6.03 27.10 8.75
N PRO A 74 -7.14 26.38 8.52
CA PRO A 74 -7.27 25.50 7.36
C PRO A 74 -7.11 26.28 6.05
N ILE A 75 -6.44 25.68 5.06
CA ILE A 75 -6.35 26.24 3.70
C ILE A 75 -7.75 26.29 3.05
N ASP A 76 -8.02 27.40 2.36
CA ASP A 76 -9.21 27.56 1.51
C ASP A 76 -8.88 27.19 0.06
N CYS A 77 -9.51 26.12 -0.43
CA CYS A 77 -9.33 25.63 -1.80
C CYS A 77 -10.33 26.19 -2.80
N THR A 78 -11.15 27.18 -2.44
CA THR A 78 -12.20 27.71 -3.32
C THR A 78 -11.64 28.17 -4.67
N GLU A 79 -10.57 28.97 -4.68
CA GLU A 79 -9.94 29.46 -5.91
C GLU A 79 -9.24 28.35 -6.70
N ALA A 80 -8.54 27.44 -6.01
CA ALA A 80 -7.86 26.30 -6.63
C ALA A 80 -8.82 25.33 -7.34
N CYS A 81 -10.08 25.30 -6.90
CA CYS A 81 -11.12 24.41 -7.42
C CYS A 81 -12.13 25.11 -8.34
N VAL A 82 -11.84 26.30 -8.86
CA VAL A 82 -12.76 27.01 -9.78
C VAL A 82 -12.88 26.32 -11.13
N ASP A 83 -11.80 25.74 -11.66
CA ASP A 83 -11.75 25.12 -12.99
C ASP A 83 -11.47 23.61 -12.93
N THR A 84 -12.39 22.81 -12.39
CA THR A 84 -12.25 21.34 -12.43
C THR A 84 -12.71 20.72 -13.76
N ALA A 85 -12.81 21.52 -14.84
CA ALA A 85 -13.16 21.03 -16.17
C ALA A 85 -11.94 20.73 -17.04
N THR A 86 -10.75 21.13 -16.60
CA THR A 86 -9.46 20.87 -17.25
C THR A 86 -8.59 20.00 -16.36
N ASP A 87 -7.70 19.19 -16.95
CA ASP A 87 -6.79 18.32 -16.19
C ASP A 87 -5.90 19.12 -15.23
N GLY A 88 -5.38 20.26 -15.69
CA GLY A 88 -4.57 21.16 -14.87
C GLY A 88 -5.34 21.76 -13.69
N GLY A 89 -6.60 22.13 -13.87
CA GLY A 89 -7.40 22.65 -12.77
C GLY A 89 -7.92 21.55 -11.83
N ILE A 90 -8.14 20.33 -12.32
CA ILE A 90 -8.36 19.15 -11.47
C ILE A 90 -7.12 18.88 -10.60
N ALA A 91 -5.92 18.87 -11.19
CA ALA A 91 -4.67 18.66 -10.47
C ALA A 91 -4.44 19.73 -9.40
N LEU A 92 -4.65 21.01 -9.73
CA LEU A 92 -4.55 22.12 -8.78
C LEU A 92 -5.55 21.99 -7.63
N CYS A 93 -6.81 21.68 -7.93
CA CYS A 93 -7.83 21.45 -6.92
C CYS A 93 -7.45 20.27 -6.01
N TYR A 94 -7.05 19.15 -6.61
CA TYR A 94 -6.68 17.94 -5.87
C TYR A 94 -5.47 18.17 -4.96
N SER A 95 -4.41 18.80 -5.47
CA SER A 95 -3.25 19.22 -4.69
C SER A 95 -3.65 20.05 -3.47
N CYS A 96 -4.51 21.07 -3.66
CA CYS A 96 -5.02 21.88 -2.57
C CYS A 96 -5.79 21.05 -1.53
N ARG A 97 -6.70 20.17 -1.99
CA ARG A 97 -7.47 19.31 -1.09
C ARG A 97 -6.55 18.40 -0.29
N CYS A 98 -5.56 17.78 -0.93
CA CYS A 98 -4.60 16.92 -0.25
C CYS A 98 -3.82 17.70 0.81
N LYS A 99 -3.31 18.90 0.48
CA LYS A 99 -2.64 19.77 1.44
C LYS A 99 -3.55 20.13 2.62
N ALA A 100 -4.81 20.49 2.38
CA ALA A 100 -5.77 20.79 3.44
C ALA A 100 -6.08 19.57 4.33
N ALA A 101 -6.20 18.38 3.73
CA ALA A 101 -6.45 17.12 4.45
C ALA A 101 -5.21 16.62 5.22
N PHE A 102 -4.02 17.05 4.81
CA PHE A 102 -2.73 16.76 5.42
C PHE A 102 -2.26 17.91 6.33
N ASP A 103 -3.21 18.57 7.00
CA ASP A 103 -2.93 19.60 8.00
C ASP A 103 -2.07 20.76 7.46
N ASN A 104 -2.41 21.20 6.24
CA ASN A 104 -1.72 22.24 5.45
C ASN A 104 -0.30 21.87 4.99
N TRP A 105 0.04 20.59 4.99
CA TRP A 105 1.36 20.11 4.59
C TRP A 105 1.32 19.26 3.33
N LEU A 106 2.25 19.56 2.42
CA LEU A 106 2.74 18.69 1.37
C LEU A 106 4.27 18.85 1.35
N PRO A 107 5.02 17.81 0.97
CA PRO A 107 6.47 17.89 0.91
C PRO A 107 6.92 18.89 -0.17
N SER A 108 8.10 19.47 0.04
CA SER A 108 8.77 20.24 -1.02
C SER A 108 9.24 19.32 -2.15
N THR A 109 9.45 19.90 -3.33
CA THR A 109 9.92 19.16 -4.52
C THR A 109 11.19 18.37 -4.26
N ASP A 110 12.16 18.97 -3.54
CA ASP A 110 13.46 18.33 -3.27
C ASP A 110 13.38 17.16 -2.27
N GLU A 111 12.28 17.04 -1.52
CA GLU A 111 12.10 15.95 -0.55
C GLU A 111 11.61 14.65 -1.21
N VAL A 112 10.85 14.77 -2.30
CA VAL A 112 10.27 13.63 -3.04
C VAL A 112 10.98 13.51 -4.38
N GLN A 113 12.09 12.77 -4.37
CA GLN A 113 12.85 12.42 -5.57
C GLN A 113 13.26 10.95 -5.50
N CYS A 114 13.54 10.31 -6.63
CA CYS A 114 14.09 8.96 -6.59
C CYS A 114 15.53 8.98 -6.04
N SER A 115 16.28 10.07 -6.21
CA SER A 115 17.62 10.22 -5.63
C SER A 115 17.64 10.27 -4.09
N THR A 116 16.55 10.74 -3.45
CA THR A 116 16.40 10.84 -1.99
C THR A 116 15.82 9.58 -1.36
N ALA A 117 15.31 8.66 -2.18
CA ALA A 117 14.75 7.39 -1.76
C ALA A 117 15.83 6.35 -1.41
N SER A 118 15.46 5.38 -0.56
CA SER A 118 16.34 4.27 -0.19
C SER A 118 16.25 3.15 -1.21
N PRO A 119 17.36 2.46 -1.55
CA PRO A 119 17.32 1.31 -2.44
C PRO A 119 16.39 0.20 -1.93
N ILE A 120 15.59 -0.36 -2.83
CA ILE A 120 14.96 -1.66 -2.66
C ILE A 120 15.97 -2.71 -3.10
N VAL A 121 16.18 -3.71 -2.25
CA VAL A 121 17.13 -4.80 -2.52
C VAL A 121 16.37 -6.09 -2.76
N THR A 122 16.58 -6.67 -3.94
CA THR A 122 16.19 -8.06 -4.22
C THR A 122 17.30 -9.01 -3.75
N TYR A 123 16.96 -10.22 -3.32
CA TYR A 123 17.93 -11.16 -2.74
C TYR A 123 17.90 -12.54 -3.41
N HIS A 124 19.04 -13.22 -3.39
CA HIS A 124 19.15 -14.68 -3.49
C HIS A 124 19.25 -15.30 -2.09
N ALA A 125 18.75 -16.51 -1.92
CA ALA A 125 18.92 -17.28 -0.69
C ALA A 125 20.04 -18.33 -0.81
N ASP A 126 21.04 -18.22 0.05
CA ASP A 126 21.91 -19.36 0.37
C ASP A 126 21.23 -20.22 1.46
N VAL A 127 20.86 -21.43 1.05
CA VAL A 127 20.22 -22.46 1.90
C VAL A 127 21.14 -23.66 2.15
N SER A 128 22.45 -23.51 1.97
CA SER A 128 23.43 -24.57 2.21
C SER A 128 23.58 -24.95 3.69
N GLY A 129 23.24 -24.03 4.59
CA GLY A 129 23.25 -24.20 6.04
C GLY A 129 21.83 -24.29 6.65
N PRO A 130 21.73 -24.54 7.97
CA PRO A 130 20.43 -24.56 8.65
C PRO A 130 19.79 -23.18 8.76
N GLN A 131 20.56 -22.10 8.57
CA GLN A 131 20.08 -20.73 8.52
C GLN A 131 20.09 -20.24 7.08
N VAL A 132 19.03 -19.54 6.68
CA VAL A 132 18.97 -18.87 5.38
C VAL A 132 19.82 -17.61 5.45
N VAL A 133 20.70 -17.43 4.48
CA VAL A 133 21.44 -16.17 4.28
C VAL A 133 20.91 -15.50 3.03
N LEU A 134 20.45 -14.25 3.16
CA LEU A 134 20.00 -13.45 2.03
C LEU A 134 21.17 -12.61 1.51
N GLU A 135 21.52 -12.82 0.25
CA GLU A 135 22.58 -12.08 -0.44
C GLU A 135 21.94 -11.18 -1.51
N PRO A 136 22.38 -9.93 -1.69
CA PRO A 136 21.84 -9.08 -2.74
C PRO A 136 21.94 -9.77 -4.11
N ALA A 137 20.83 -9.79 -4.84
CA ALA A 137 20.80 -10.34 -6.18
C ALA A 137 21.61 -9.48 -7.15
N GLU A 138 22.07 -10.11 -8.24
CA GLU A 138 22.74 -9.39 -9.33
C GLU A 138 21.81 -8.34 -9.96
N THR A 139 22.39 -7.31 -10.57
CA THR A 139 21.62 -6.16 -11.08
C THR A 139 20.54 -6.56 -12.09
N ASP A 140 20.82 -7.55 -12.94
CA ASP A 140 19.95 -8.07 -13.99
C ASP A 140 19.33 -9.44 -13.66
N ALA A 141 19.21 -9.77 -12.36
CA ALA A 141 18.65 -11.03 -11.92
C ALA A 141 17.22 -11.25 -12.46
N SER A 142 17.00 -12.42 -13.08
CA SER A 142 15.69 -12.84 -13.57
C SER A 142 14.87 -13.61 -12.54
N GLU A 143 15.52 -14.09 -11.48
CA GLU A 143 14.91 -14.79 -10.36
C GLU A 143 15.47 -14.27 -9.04
N CYS A 144 14.66 -14.27 -8.00
CA CYS A 144 15.03 -13.78 -6.68
C CYS A 144 14.02 -14.28 -5.63
N THR A 145 14.31 -14.03 -4.36
CA THR A 145 13.49 -14.48 -3.24
C THR A 145 12.27 -13.58 -2.99
N ASN A 146 12.35 -12.31 -3.38
CA ASN A 146 11.39 -11.27 -3.05
C ASN A 146 11.06 -10.37 -4.27
N PRO A 147 10.59 -10.93 -5.40
CA PRO A 147 10.26 -10.14 -6.58
C PRO A 147 9.16 -9.10 -6.33
N SER A 148 9.17 -8.04 -7.13
CA SER A 148 8.06 -7.10 -7.23
C SER A 148 6.78 -7.84 -7.62
N ARG A 149 5.70 -7.71 -6.83
CA ARG A 149 4.41 -8.31 -7.17
C ARG A 149 3.69 -7.58 -8.30
N LEU A 150 3.97 -6.30 -8.50
CA LEU A 150 3.34 -5.51 -9.57
C LEU A 150 3.95 -5.84 -10.93
N THR A 151 5.27 -5.91 -11.01
CA THR A 151 6.00 -6.01 -12.29
C THR A 151 6.63 -7.38 -12.52
N GLY A 152 6.69 -8.24 -11.50
CA GLY A 152 7.39 -9.53 -11.60
C GLY A 152 8.90 -9.38 -11.77
N SER A 153 9.45 -8.22 -11.42
CA SER A 153 10.87 -7.92 -11.59
C SER A 153 11.69 -8.36 -10.38
N CYS A 154 12.88 -8.89 -10.67
CA CYS A 154 13.95 -9.17 -9.72
C CYS A 154 15.16 -8.25 -9.92
N ALA A 155 15.08 -7.31 -10.87
CA ALA A 155 16.16 -6.38 -11.14
C ALA A 155 16.40 -5.44 -9.95
N GLN A 156 17.66 -5.08 -9.75
CA GLN A 156 18.03 -4.11 -8.72
C GLN A 156 17.78 -2.68 -9.20
N GLY A 157 17.75 -1.74 -8.24
CA GLY A 157 17.81 -0.31 -8.50
C GLY A 157 16.49 0.43 -8.33
N SER A 158 15.39 -0.29 -8.11
CA SER A 158 14.16 0.33 -7.57
C SER A 158 14.44 0.96 -6.22
N LYS A 159 13.65 1.98 -5.85
CA LYS A 159 13.86 2.74 -4.61
C LYS A 159 12.52 3.02 -3.93
N LEU A 160 12.52 3.07 -2.60
CA LEU A 160 11.38 3.46 -1.77
C LEU A 160 11.77 4.66 -0.90
N GLY A 161 11.01 5.73 -1.00
CA GLY A 161 11.09 6.86 -0.09
C GLY A 161 9.95 6.88 0.92
N VAL A 162 10.24 7.46 2.07
CA VAL A 162 9.31 7.57 3.19
C VAL A 162 9.48 8.93 3.83
N LEU A 163 8.39 9.67 3.97
CA LEU A 163 8.31 10.89 4.76
C LEU A 163 7.20 10.77 5.79
N GLN A 164 7.46 11.34 6.96
CA GLN A 164 6.46 11.47 8.01
C GLN A 164 6.44 12.92 8.52
N HIS A 165 5.25 13.49 8.55
CA HIS A 165 4.98 14.81 9.11
C HIS A 165 3.77 14.68 10.05
N ASP A 166 4.04 14.66 11.36
CA ASP A 166 3.03 14.39 12.39
C ASP A 166 2.23 13.10 12.11
N ASP A 167 0.92 13.22 11.89
CA ASP A 167 -0.01 12.12 11.57
C ASP A 167 -0.01 11.75 10.08
N VAL A 168 0.67 12.52 9.22
CA VAL A 168 0.74 12.30 7.77
C VAL A 168 1.95 11.45 7.43
N MET A 169 1.71 10.39 6.66
CA MET A 169 2.75 9.55 6.07
C MET A 169 2.66 9.62 4.56
N LEU A 170 3.81 9.76 3.90
CA LEU A 170 3.92 9.75 2.45
C LEU A 170 4.98 8.72 2.05
N LEU A 171 4.60 7.77 1.20
CA LEU A 171 5.53 6.81 0.61
C LEU A 171 5.53 7.00 -0.90
N TRP A 172 6.71 6.90 -1.50
CA TRP A 172 6.87 6.84 -2.95
C TRP A 172 7.80 5.72 -3.33
N ILE A 173 7.57 5.15 -4.50
CA ILE A 173 8.38 4.08 -5.04
C ILE A 173 8.72 4.40 -6.49
N CYS A 174 10.00 4.25 -6.84
CA CYS A 174 10.48 4.34 -8.21
C CYS A 174 10.87 2.92 -8.64
N ARG A 175 10.19 2.38 -9.65
CA ARG A 175 10.25 0.96 -10.01
C ARG A 175 11.00 0.72 -11.31
N ASP A 176 11.76 -0.38 -11.32
CA ASP A 176 12.36 -0.97 -12.52
C ASP A 176 13.11 0.04 -13.38
N PRO A 177 14.25 0.58 -12.86
CA PRO A 177 15.03 1.55 -13.60
C PRO A 177 15.64 0.94 -14.85
N TYR A 178 15.72 1.73 -15.90
CA TYR A 178 16.49 1.41 -17.09
C TYR A 178 17.16 2.66 -17.67
N ALA A 179 18.12 2.43 -18.58
CA ALA A 179 18.83 3.52 -19.23
C ALA A 179 17.98 4.09 -20.38
N ASP A 180 17.76 5.40 -20.37
CA ASP A 180 17.13 6.11 -21.47
C ASP A 180 18.10 6.30 -22.65
N VAL A 181 17.60 6.85 -23.77
CA VAL A 181 18.34 7.08 -25.02
C VAL A 181 19.60 7.92 -24.84
N ASP A 182 19.62 8.82 -23.85
CA ASP A 182 20.77 9.67 -23.52
C ASP A 182 21.67 9.09 -22.41
N GLY A 183 21.30 7.92 -21.88
CA GLY A 183 22.01 7.22 -20.80
C GLY A 183 21.63 7.66 -19.39
N SER A 184 20.68 8.60 -19.22
CA SER A 184 20.08 8.89 -17.92
C SER A 184 19.24 7.70 -17.42
N VAL A 185 19.02 7.63 -16.11
CA VAL A 185 18.13 6.63 -15.53
C VAL A 185 16.71 7.16 -15.60
N ILE A 186 15.81 6.32 -16.11
CA ILE A 186 14.37 6.52 -16.07
C ILE A 186 13.73 5.31 -15.42
N TYR A 187 12.64 5.54 -14.69
CA TYR A 187 11.89 4.49 -14.03
C TYR A 187 10.69 4.09 -14.89
N THR A 188 10.38 2.80 -14.90
CA THR A 188 9.21 2.30 -15.66
C THR A 188 7.92 2.86 -15.09
N ASP A 189 7.87 3.03 -13.79
CA ASP A 189 6.71 3.48 -13.03
C ASP A 189 7.19 4.16 -11.74
N MET A 190 6.46 5.18 -11.32
CA MET A 190 6.60 5.82 -10.03
C MET A 190 5.23 6.14 -9.41
N GLY A 191 5.02 5.55 -8.24
CA GLY A 191 3.77 5.66 -7.49
C GLY A 191 3.98 6.34 -6.15
N LEU A 192 3.03 7.20 -5.77
CA LEU A 192 3.04 8.00 -4.55
C LEU A 192 1.72 7.87 -3.79
N ILE A 193 1.82 7.64 -2.49
CA ILE A 193 0.65 7.52 -1.62
C ILE A 193 0.89 8.34 -0.36
N GLY A 194 0.00 9.29 -0.11
CA GLY A 194 -0.05 10.06 1.13
C GLY A 194 -1.27 9.65 1.96
N GLN A 195 -1.13 9.47 3.26
CA GLN A 195 -2.23 9.21 4.19
C GLN A 195 -2.07 10.05 5.46
N ASN A 196 -3.13 10.76 5.84
CA ASN A 196 -3.28 11.26 7.20
C ASN A 196 -3.85 10.13 8.08
N THR A 197 -3.01 9.51 8.91
CA THR A 197 -3.39 8.35 9.73
C THR A 197 -4.43 8.66 10.80
N ARG A 198 -4.61 9.94 11.17
CA ARG A 198 -5.64 10.38 12.09
C ARG A 198 -6.99 10.54 11.41
N THR A 199 -7.06 11.04 10.18
CA THR A 199 -8.33 11.31 9.46
C THR A 199 -8.69 10.23 8.44
N GLY A 200 -7.73 9.40 8.06
CA GLY A 200 -7.83 8.42 6.99
C GLY A 200 -7.89 8.99 5.58
N ALA A 201 -7.79 10.31 5.42
CA ALA A 201 -7.70 10.93 4.10
C ALA A 201 -6.45 10.41 3.39
N THR A 202 -6.64 9.86 2.20
CA THR A 202 -5.57 9.31 1.37
C THR A 202 -5.59 9.98 -0.01
N CYS A 203 -4.40 10.36 -0.47
CA CYS A 203 -4.16 10.88 -1.82
C CYS A 203 -3.18 9.98 -2.56
N PHE A 204 -3.44 9.80 -3.85
CA PHE A 204 -2.63 8.96 -4.75
C PHE A 204 -2.12 9.83 -5.89
N TRP A 205 -0.86 9.64 -6.22
CA TRP A 205 -0.24 10.17 -7.43
C TRP A 205 0.45 9.00 -8.12
N ASP A 206 0.26 8.87 -9.41
CA ASP A 206 0.86 7.79 -10.20
C ASP A 206 1.25 8.38 -11.54
N ASP A 207 2.47 8.09 -12.00
CA ASP A 207 2.97 8.69 -13.21
C ASP A 207 2.37 8.08 -14.48
N ILE A 208 2.54 8.82 -15.56
CA ILE A 208 2.52 8.27 -16.90
C ILE A 208 3.78 7.41 -17.02
N ASP A 209 3.62 6.10 -17.22
CA ASP A 209 4.76 5.17 -17.30
C ASP A 209 5.90 5.70 -18.17
N ASN A 210 7.14 5.51 -17.70
CA ASN A 210 8.36 5.83 -18.44
C ASN A 210 8.57 7.34 -18.71
N VAL A 211 8.21 8.21 -17.77
CA VAL A 211 8.49 9.67 -17.87
C VAL A 211 9.34 10.22 -16.72
N THR A 212 9.55 9.42 -15.66
CA THR A 212 10.16 9.91 -14.42
C THR A 212 11.65 9.59 -14.32
N HIS A 213 12.48 10.63 -14.20
CA HIS A 213 13.92 10.52 -13.95
C HIS A 213 14.27 10.67 -12.45
N ASP A 214 15.55 10.45 -12.10
CA ASP A 214 16.02 10.39 -10.71
C ASP A 214 15.72 11.64 -9.86
N ASP A 215 15.82 12.83 -10.47
CA ASP A 215 15.74 14.17 -9.84
C ASP A 215 14.79 15.11 -10.61
N ASP A 216 13.76 14.56 -11.26
CA ASP A 216 12.84 15.32 -12.13
C ASP A 216 11.38 15.27 -11.68
N MET A 217 11.13 14.95 -10.41
CA MET A 217 9.77 14.94 -9.88
C MET A 217 9.21 16.37 -9.82
N PRO A 218 8.01 16.63 -10.38
CA PRO A 218 7.34 17.92 -10.22
C PRO A 218 6.83 18.10 -8.78
N PRO A 219 6.55 19.34 -8.35
CA PRO A 219 5.94 19.59 -7.05
C PRO A 219 4.59 18.88 -6.92
N LEU A 220 4.31 18.35 -5.73
CA LEU A 220 2.97 17.91 -5.35
C LEU A 220 2.09 19.09 -4.92
N ASP A 221 2.69 20.15 -4.38
CA ASP A 221 2.02 21.38 -3.97
C ASP A 221 1.95 22.37 -5.13
N LEU A 222 0.78 22.47 -5.75
CA LEU A 222 0.56 23.27 -6.96
C LEU A 222 0.04 24.68 -6.66
N LEU A 223 -0.24 25.00 -5.39
CA LEU A 223 -0.76 26.30 -4.97
C LEU A 223 0.29 27.40 -5.16
N ASP A 224 1.54 27.11 -4.79
CA ASP A 224 2.66 28.05 -4.88
C ASP A 224 3.56 27.78 -6.11
N ALA A 225 3.23 26.75 -6.90
CA ALA A 225 3.97 26.39 -8.11
C ALA A 225 3.84 27.44 -9.22
N THR A 226 4.87 27.54 -10.05
CA THR A 226 4.86 28.30 -11.30
C THR A 226 4.01 27.59 -12.36
N ASP A 227 3.66 28.31 -13.44
CA ASP A 227 2.94 27.69 -14.56
C ASP A 227 3.74 26.57 -15.23
N ALA A 228 5.07 26.71 -15.30
CA ALA A 228 5.94 25.68 -15.85
C ALA A 228 5.94 24.41 -14.99
N GLU A 229 6.00 24.56 -13.67
CA GLU A 229 5.92 23.42 -12.74
C GLU A 229 4.55 22.74 -12.77
N ARG A 230 3.46 23.51 -12.90
CA ARG A 230 2.11 22.95 -13.09
C ARG A 230 1.97 22.20 -14.41
N SER A 231 2.56 22.72 -15.49
CA SER A 231 2.61 22.00 -16.77
C SER A 231 3.41 20.71 -16.65
N HIS A 232 4.60 20.74 -16.05
CA HIS A 232 5.41 19.54 -15.80
C HIS A 232 4.67 18.50 -14.95
N HIS A 233 3.94 18.93 -13.93
CA HIS A 233 3.08 18.03 -13.14
C HIS A 233 2.08 17.26 -14.00
N GLY A 234 1.43 17.93 -14.97
CA GLY A 234 0.49 17.27 -15.87
C GLY A 234 1.14 16.43 -16.97
N GLU A 235 2.44 16.59 -17.20
CA GLU A 235 3.24 15.74 -18.10
C GLU A 235 3.75 14.47 -17.40
N VAL A 236 3.85 14.50 -16.07
CA VAL A 236 4.31 13.36 -15.26
C VAL A 236 3.15 12.59 -14.66
N PHE A 237 2.18 13.25 -14.02
CA PHE A 237 1.12 12.57 -13.26
C PHE A 237 -0.23 12.59 -13.96
N TYR A 238 -0.94 11.47 -13.89
CA TYR A 238 -2.37 11.44 -14.20
C TYR A 238 -3.22 11.67 -12.95
N PHE A 239 -4.42 12.22 -13.11
CA PHE A 239 -5.37 12.30 -12.02
C PHE A 239 -6.02 10.93 -11.80
N THR A 240 -5.78 10.31 -10.63
CA THR A 240 -6.17 8.92 -10.38
C THR A 240 -7.48 8.76 -9.60
N ASP A 241 -7.94 9.83 -8.93
CA ASP A 241 -9.02 9.86 -7.90
C ASP A 241 -8.99 8.73 -6.84
N GLY A 242 -7.89 7.97 -6.79
CA GLY A 242 -7.73 6.71 -6.07
C GLY A 242 -8.45 5.50 -6.68
N GLY A 243 -9.32 5.65 -7.67
CA GLY A 243 -10.21 4.58 -8.16
C GLY A 243 -9.49 3.35 -8.71
N GLY A 244 -8.44 3.54 -9.51
CA GLY A 244 -7.59 2.44 -10.01
C GLY A 244 -6.68 1.85 -8.93
N CYS A 245 -6.29 2.66 -7.95
CA CYS A 245 -5.32 2.28 -6.93
C CYS A 245 -5.93 1.35 -5.86
N VAL A 246 -7.20 1.55 -5.51
CA VAL A 246 -7.85 0.78 -4.42
C VAL A 246 -8.12 -0.69 -4.73
N GLY A 247 -7.97 -1.14 -5.98
CA GLY A 247 -8.00 -2.57 -6.28
C GLY A 247 -6.79 -3.29 -5.66
N CYS A 248 -5.59 -2.70 -5.77
CA CYS A 248 -4.36 -3.19 -5.15
C CYS A 248 -4.23 -2.77 -3.68
N HIS A 249 -4.65 -1.55 -3.37
CA HIS A 249 -4.60 -0.96 -2.03
C HIS A 249 -5.96 -1.12 -1.34
N ASP A 250 -6.44 -2.36 -1.27
CA ASP A 250 -7.85 -2.63 -1.00
C ASP A 250 -8.24 -2.54 0.47
N HIS A 251 -7.32 -2.88 1.36
CA HIS A 251 -7.54 -2.87 2.81
C HIS A 251 -6.80 -1.74 3.54
N ASP A 252 -5.68 -1.29 2.97
CA ASP A 252 -4.81 -0.27 3.51
C ASP A 252 -4.10 0.49 2.37
N PRO A 253 -3.76 1.77 2.56
CA PRO A 253 -3.06 2.54 1.52
C PRO A 253 -1.61 2.09 1.33
N PHE A 254 -1.00 1.45 2.32
CA PHE A 254 0.36 0.90 2.20
C PHE A 254 0.33 -0.61 2.44
N ILE A 255 0.76 -1.35 1.41
CA ILE A 255 0.74 -2.81 1.40
C ILE A 255 2.17 -3.31 1.59
N PHE A 256 2.40 -4.14 2.61
CA PHE A 256 3.70 -4.76 2.79
C PHE A 256 3.84 -5.99 1.89
N THR A 257 4.98 -6.06 1.22
CA THR A 257 5.48 -7.27 0.54
C THR A 257 6.97 -7.42 0.87
N PRO A 258 7.55 -8.64 0.82
CA PRO A 258 8.99 -8.85 1.03
C PRO A 258 9.90 -8.03 0.10
N TYR A 259 9.38 -7.58 -1.04
CA TYR A 259 10.10 -6.68 -1.93
C TYR A 259 10.51 -5.38 -1.21
N LEU A 260 9.69 -4.89 -0.29
CA LEU A 260 9.92 -3.64 0.43
C LEU A 260 10.69 -3.81 1.76
N ASP A 261 11.11 -5.04 2.11
CA ASP A 261 11.66 -5.36 3.43
C ASP A 261 13.01 -4.68 3.71
N ALA A 262 13.82 -4.50 2.66
CA ALA A 262 15.12 -3.83 2.77
C ALA A 262 15.01 -2.32 3.02
N ALA A 263 13.89 -1.72 2.63
CA ALA A 263 13.70 -0.28 2.73
C ALA A 263 13.30 0.11 4.17
N PRO A 264 13.79 1.26 4.68
CA PRO A 264 13.48 1.72 6.02
C PRO A 264 12.06 2.29 6.09
N TRP A 265 11.05 1.41 6.22
CA TRP A 265 9.68 1.82 6.44
C TRP A 265 9.02 1.03 7.57
N THR A 266 7.99 1.61 8.18
CA THR A 266 7.17 0.92 9.19
C THR A 266 5.85 0.58 8.56
N SER A 267 5.52 -0.71 8.48
CA SER A 267 4.19 -1.13 8.05
C SER A 267 3.13 -0.54 8.97
N VAL A 268 2.27 0.31 8.43
CA VAL A 268 1.13 0.87 9.16
C VAL A 268 -0.03 -0.11 9.30
N ALA A 269 0.08 -1.32 8.71
CA ALA A 269 -0.95 -2.35 8.80
C ALA A 269 -1.35 -2.64 10.27
N LEU A 270 -0.40 -2.52 11.20
CA LEU A 270 -0.64 -2.67 12.63
C LEU A 270 -1.50 -1.56 13.25
N LYS A 271 -1.45 -0.34 12.69
CA LYS A 271 -2.23 0.80 13.20
C LYS A 271 -3.69 0.70 12.79
N LYS A 272 -4.02 -0.02 11.70
CA LYS A 272 -5.36 -0.11 11.09
C LYS A 272 -6.08 1.23 11.10
N ALA A 273 -5.35 2.26 10.66
CA ALA A 273 -5.84 3.63 10.63
C ALA A 273 -7.13 3.70 9.79
N PRO A 274 -7.99 4.69 10.01
CA PRO A 274 -9.06 4.96 9.07
C PRO A 274 -8.49 5.08 7.65
N TYR A 275 -9.25 4.62 6.65
CA TYR A 275 -8.80 4.64 5.26
C TYR A 275 -9.96 5.03 4.34
N GLY A 276 -9.79 6.14 3.66
CA GLY A 276 -10.70 6.64 2.65
C GLY A 276 -9.98 7.52 1.64
N LEU A 277 -10.67 7.81 0.54
CA LEU A 277 -10.13 8.53 -0.60
C LEU A 277 -10.57 9.98 -0.54
N LEU A 278 -9.64 10.89 -0.78
CA LEU A 278 -9.97 12.30 -0.81
C LEU A 278 -10.65 12.69 -2.14
N ASN A 279 -11.80 13.34 -2.04
CA ASN A 279 -12.53 13.88 -3.19
C ASN A 279 -12.14 15.34 -3.49
N LEU A 280 -12.44 15.80 -4.70
CA LEU A 280 -12.25 17.20 -5.12
C LEU A 280 -13.12 18.20 -4.31
N ASP A 281 -14.23 17.75 -3.73
CA ASP A 281 -15.04 18.57 -2.82
C ASP A 281 -14.44 18.68 -1.40
N GLY A 282 -13.33 17.98 -1.13
CA GLY A 282 -12.63 17.96 0.16
C GLY A 282 -13.18 16.93 1.16
N THR A 283 -14.17 16.14 0.78
CA THR A 283 -14.68 15.05 1.63
C THR A 283 -13.81 13.79 1.49
N VAL A 284 -13.78 12.96 2.55
CA VAL A 284 -13.17 11.63 2.51
C VAL A 284 -14.27 10.61 2.23
N ARG A 285 -14.23 9.97 1.06
CA ARG A 285 -15.16 8.88 0.73
C ARG A 285 -14.60 7.53 1.16
N ALA A 286 -15.50 6.59 1.42
CA ALA A 286 -15.12 5.19 1.57
C ALA A 286 -14.49 4.66 0.28
N THR A 287 -13.56 3.72 0.42
CA THR A 287 -12.90 3.04 -0.73
C THR A 287 -13.88 2.18 -1.53
N GLY A 288 -14.96 1.72 -0.88
CA GLY A 288 -15.92 0.75 -1.45
C GLY A 288 -15.53 -0.70 -1.17
N ASN A 289 -14.32 -0.95 -0.69
CA ASN A 289 -13.81 -2.29 -0.41
C ASN A 289 -14.30 -2.82 0.93
N LEU A 290 -14.30 -4.15 1.04
CA LEU A 290 -14.62 -4.87 2.26
C LEU A 290 -13.36 -5.48 2.87
N HIS A 291 -13.37 -5.69 4.18
CA HIS A 291 -12.34 -6.46 4.89
C HIS A 291 -12.92 -7.60 5.70
N LEU A 292 -12.13 -8.66 5.86
CA LEU A 292 -12.53 -9.85 6.61
C LEU A 292 -12.48 -9.59 8.13
N THR A 293 -13.59 -9.83 8.81
CA THR A 293 -13.75 -9.63 10.26
C THR A 293 -14.15 -10.90 11.02
N SER A 294 -14.14 -12.07 10.34
CA SER A 294 -14.39 -13.37 10.96
C SER A 294 -13.50 -13.61 12.18
N ARG A 295 -14.09 -14.16 13.25
CA ARG A 295 -13.36 -14.49 14.47
C ARG A 295 -12.31 -15.58 14.22
N GLU A 296 -12.61 -16.50 13.34
CA GLU A 296 -11.75 -17.62 12.92
C GLU A 296 -10.48 -17.12 12.22
N ALA A 297 -10.52 -15.94 11.59
CA ALA A 297 -9.37 -15.30 10.96
C ALA A 297 -8.50 -14.47 11.93
N ALA A 298 -8.91 -14.32 13.20
CA ALA A 298 -8.36 -13.34 14.13
C ALA A 298 -6.85 -13.48 14.39
N ALA A 299 -6.26 -14.67 14.24
CA ALA A 299 -4.80 -14.82 14.39
C ALA A 299 -4.06 -13.99 13.34
N CYS A 300 -4.52 -14.00 12.09
CA CYS A 300 -3.97 -13.19 11.00
C CYS A 300 -4.50 -11.75 11.03
N THR A 301 -5.82 -11.58 11.22
CA THR A 301 -6.46 -10.28 11.18
C THR A 301 -6.25 -9.45 12.45
N SER A 302 -5.51 -9.94 13.44
CA SER A 302 -5.03 -9.15 14.57
C SER A 302 -4.02 -8.09 14.15
N CYS A 303 -3.17 -8.41 13.17
CA CYS A 303 -2.08 -7.56 12.70
C CYS A 303 -2.37 -6.94 11.33
N HIS A 304 -3.14 -7.62 10.47
CA HIS A 304 -3.40 -7.19 9.10
C HIS A 304 -4.90 -7.00 8.88
N ARG A 305 -5.29 -6.10 7.98
CA ARG A 305 -6.61 -6.21 7.34
C ARG A 305 -6.47 -7.12 6.11
N ILE A 306 -7.51 -7.87 5.80
CA ILE A 306 -7.56 -8.73 4.63
C ILE A 306 -8.68 -8.19 3.76
N GLY A 307 -8.33 -7.55 2.65
CA GLY A 307 -9.28 -6.93 1.72
C GLY A 307 -9.94 -7.93 0.78
N SER A 308 -11.09 -7.54 0.23
CA SER A 308 -11.87 -8.37 -0.69
C SER A 308 -11.36 -8.39 -2.13
N GLU A 309 -10.38 -7.56 -2.49
CA GLU A 309 -9.88 -7.43 -3.87
C GLU A 309 -8.53 -8.15 -4.01
N ASN A 310 -7.46 -7.47 -4.43
CA ASN A 310 -6.17 -8.10 -4.70
C ASN A 310 -5.49 -8.71 -3.47
N THR A 311 -5.91 -8.34 -2.26
CA THR A 311 -5.46 -9.07 -1.08
C THR A 311 -5.93 -10.52 -1.11
N CYS A 312 -7.21 -10.76 -1.41
CA CYS A 312 -7.70 -12.12 -1.64
C CYS A 312 -7.26 -12.70 -2.98
N GLY A 313 -7.19 -11.87 -4.03
CA GLY A 313 -6.83 -12.30 -5.38
C GLY A 313 -5.39 -12.79 -5.51
N SER A 314 -4.46 -12.27 -4.69
CA SER A 314 -3.04 -12.60 -4.83
C SER A 314 -2.25 -12.56 -3.53
N PHE A 315 -2.34 -11.47 -2.74
CA PHE A 315 -1.38 -11.24 -1.65
C PHE A 315 -1.52 -12.23 -0.48
N ALA A 316 -2.73 -12.68 -0.16
CA ALA A 316 -2.96 -13.66 0.89
C ALA A 316 -2.27 -15.00 0.55
N ALA A 317 -2.48 -15.51 -0.66
CA ALA A 317 -1.84 -16.74 -1.10
C ALA A 317 -0.31 -16.62 -1.15
N ASP A 318 0.21 -15.50 -1.66
CA ASP A 318 1.65 -15.23 -1.66
C ASP A 318 2.24 -15.22 -0.24
N SER A 319 1.57 -14.57 0.71
CA SER A 319 2.00 -14.49 2.13
C SER A 319 2.08 -15.83 2.84
N MET A 320 1.38 -16.82 2.29
CA MET A 320 1.26 -18.17 2.83
C MET A 320 2.09 -19.19 2.01
N GLY A 321 2.99 -18.72 1.15
CA GLY A 321 3.82 -19.58 0.31
C GLY A 321 3.04 -20.38 -0.74
N LEU A 322 1.77 -20.02 -1.02
CA LEU A 322 0.91 -20.78 -1.94
C LEU A 322 0.96 -20.26 -3.37
N ASP A 323 1.38 -19.01 -3.57
CA ASP A 323 1.53 -18.37 -4.88
C ASP A 323 3.00 -18.01 -5.15
N LYS A 324 3.85 -19.03 -5.20
CA LYS A 324 5.27 -18.92 -5.55
C LYS A 324 5.49 -19.51 -6.94
N ALA A 325 5.44 -18.66 -7.96
CA ALA A 325 5.73 -19.01 -9.35
C ALA A 325 6.95 -18.22 -9.85
N SER A 326 7.36 -18.38 -11.11
CA SER A 326 8.32 -17.44 -11.71
C SER A 326 7.84 -16.00 -11.45
N PRO A 327 8.71 -15.09 -10.97
CA PRO A 327 10.18 -15.15 -10.92
C PRO A 327 10.80 -15.61 -9.57
N PHE A 328 10.04 -16.27 -8.68
CA PHE A 328 10.63 -16.80 -7.45
C PHE A 328 11.69 -17.87 -7.76
N GLU A 329 12.84 -17.78 -7.10
CA GLU A 329 13.90 -18.80 -7.23
C GLU A 329 13.50 -20.13 -6.59
N GLN A 330 14.16 -21.22 -7.01
CA GLN A 330 13.85 -22.59 -6.54
C GLN A 330 13.93 -22.74 -5.01
N ALA A 331 14.83 -22.03 -4.33
CA ALA A 331 14.95 -22.09 -2.88
C ALA A 331 13.66 -21.65 -2.15
N VAL A 332 12.94 -20.65 -2.69
CA VAL A 332 11.64 -20.22 -2.14
C VAL A 332 10.57 -21.27 -2.41
N LEU A 333 10.58 -21.87 -3.60
CA LEU A 333 9.65 -22.96 -3.94
C LEU A 333 9.83 -24.15 -3.01
N ASP A 334 11.07 -24.54 -2.74
CA ASP A 334 11.41 -25.62 -1.81
C ASP A 334 11.06 -25.25 -0.36
N ALA A 335 11.24 -23.98 0.03
CA ALA A 335 10.83 -23.47 1.33
C ALA A 335 9.31 -23.50 1.56
N ALA A 336 8.51 -23.38 0.50
CA ALA A 336 7.05 -23.45 0.56
C ALA A 336 6.53 -24.88 0.83
N MET A 337 7.38 -25.91 0.68
CA MET A 337 6.96 -27.29 0.90
C MET A 337 6.70 -27.58 2.39
N PRO A 338 5.61 -28.30 2.74
CA PRO A 338 5.29 -28.62 4.13
C PRO A 338 6.45 -29.31 4.86
N GLY A 339 6.84 -28.76 6.01
CA GLY A 339 7.92 -29.31 6.84
C GLY A 339 9.33 -28.89 6.43
N SER A 340 9.48 -27.97 5.48
CA SER A 340 10.77 -27.38 5.15
C SER A 340 11.40 -26.69 6.37
N SER A 341 12.70 -26.92 6.60
CA SER A 341 13.47 -26.20 7.62
C SER A 341 13.66 -24.71 7.28
N HIS A 342 13.47 -24.34 6.01
CA HIS A 342 13.60 -22.97 5.51
C HIS A 342 12.25 -22.29 5.30
N TRP A 343 11.17 -22.82 5.90
CA TRP A 343 9.81 -22.28 5.75
C TRP A 343 9.70 -20.75 5.92
N PRO A 344 10.47 -20.03 6.78
CA PRO A 344 10.33 -18.58 6.90
C PRO A 344 10.67 -17.82 5.60
N LEU A 345 11.43 -18.44 4.68
CA LEU A 345 11.76 -17.86 3.37
C LEU A 345 10.52 -17.75 2.46
N ALA A 346 9.57 -18.68 2.56
CA ALA A 346 8.35 -18.67 1.75
C ALA A 346 7.13 -18.09 2.49
N TYR A 347 7.06 -18.31 3.80
CA TYR A 347 6.00 -17.84 4.68
C TYR A 347 6.50 -16.62 5.45
N TRP A 348 6.43 -15.46 4.80
CA TRP A 348 7.00 -14.22 5.31
C TRP A 348 6.13 -13.53 6.39
N MET A 349 5.04 -14.17 6.82
CA MET A 349 4.22 -13.75 7.97
C MET A 349 4.05 -14.88 9.01
N PRO A 350 4.13 -14.57 10.32
CA PRO A 350 4.42 -13.25 10.90
C PRO A 350 5.91 -12.87 10.76
N GLY A 351 6.20 -11.56 10.70
CA GLY A 351 7.56 -11.05 10.47
C GLY A 351 8.59 -11.43 11.55
N ALA A 352 9.85 -11.05 11.31
CA ALA A 352 11.06 -11.53 12.02
C ALA A 352 11.07 -11.45 13.56
N GLY A 353 10.15 -10.69 14.18
CA GLY A 353 9.99 -10.62 15.64
C GLY A 353 9.22 -11.79 16.27
N ALA A 354 8.52 -12.60 15.47
CA ALA A 354 7.77 -13.75 15.97
C ALA A 354 8.70 -14.93 16.24
N GLN A 355 8.91 -15.28 17.51
CA GLN A 355 9.72 -16.42 17.91
C GLN A 355 8.95 -17.74 17.68
N ILE A 356 8.89 -18.20 16.43
CA ILE A 356 8.23 -19.45 16.03
C ILE A 356 9.32 -20.47 15.67
N PRO A 357 9.48 -21.55 16.44
CA PRO A 357 10.66 -22.42 16.35
C PRO A 357 10.69 -23.29 15.08
N ASP A 358 9.53 -23.67 14.54
CA ASP A 358 9.40 -24.51 13.35
C ASP A 358 8.04 -24.33 12.67
N PHE A 359 7.89 -24.94 11.48
CA PHE A 359 6.66 -24.88 10.69
C PHE A 359 5.47 -25.53 11.42
N ALA A 360 5.68 -26.55 12.24
CA ALA A 360 4.59 -27.21 12.97
C ALA A 360 3.99 -26.28 14.03
N ALA A 361 4.83 -25.52 14.72
CA ALA A 361 4.41 -24.47 15.63
C ALA A 361 3.66 -23.35 14.87
N TRP A 362 4.18 -22.90 13.72
CA TRP A 362 3.49 -21.93 12.87
C TRP A 362 2.10 -22.43 12.45
N GLN A 363 2.01 -23.66 11.94
CA GLN A 363 0.77 -24.28 11.50
C GLN A 363 -0.23 -24.44 12.64
N THR A 364 0.23 -24.70 13.87
CA THR A 364 -0.63 -24.79 15.05
C THR A 364 -1.22 -23.42 15.42
N LEU A 365 -0.43 -22.35 15.32
CA LEU A 365 -0.83 -21.01 15.73
C LEU A 365 -1.69 -20.31 14.66
N PHE A 366 -1.27 -20.39 13.40
CA PHE A 366 -1.85 -19.62 12.29
C PHE A 366 -2.59 -20.47 11.27
N GLY A 367 -2.34 -21.78 11.21
CA GLY A 367 -2.93 -22.67 10.22
C GLY A 367 -4.46 -22.60 10.13
N PRO A 368 -5.22 -22.70 11.24
CA PRO A 368 -6.67 -22.58 11.19
C PRO A 368 -7.16 -21.22 10.65
N ALA A 369 -6.49 -20.12 11.03
CA ALA A 369 -6.85 -18.79 10.54
C ALA A 369 -6.47 -18.59 9.07
N ARG A 370 -5.31 -19.11 8.67
CA ARG A 370 -4.85 -19.19 7.28
C ARG A 370 -5.89 -19.88 6.40
N ASP A 371 -6.29 -21.07 6.79
CA ASP A 371 -7.25 -21.89 6.02
C ASP A 371 -8.61 -21.18 5.94
N HIS A 372 -9.05 -20.54 7.02
CA HIS A 372 -10.27 -19.73 7.03
C HIS A 372 -10.18 -18.52 6.10
N VAL A 373 -9.07 -17.77 6.13
CA VAL A 373 -8.84 -16.63 5.22
C VAL A 373 -8.91 -17.09 3.77
N LEU A 374 -8.19 -18.16 3.41
CA LEU A 374 -8.17 -18.70 2.05
C LEU A 374 -9.57 -19.16 1.59
N ALA A 375 -10.31 -19.85 2.46
CA ALA A 375 -11.69 -20.25 2.16
C ALA A 375 -12.62 -19.04 1.94
N CYS A 376 -12.44 -17.96 2.70
CA CYS A 376 -13.18 -16.72 2.49
C CYS A 376 -12.79 -16.00 1.19
N CYS A 377 -11.54 -16.08 0.79
CA CYS A 377 -11.07 -15.53 -0.48
C CYS A 377 -11.57 -16.30 -1.73
N GLU A 378 -12.20 -17.48 -1.58
CA GLU A 378 -12.87 -18.16 -2.70
C GLU A 378 -14.16 -17.45 -3.17
N ALA A 379 -14.75 -16.60 -2.32
CA ALA A 379 -15.76 -15.62 -2.73
C ALA A 379 -15.63 -14.38 -1.83
N PRO A 380 -14.67 -13.51 -2.14
CA PRO A 380 -14.38 -12.38 -1.30
C PRO A 380 -15.58 -11.42 -1.26
N GLY A 381 -15.76 -10.76 -0.13
CA GLY A 381 -16.90 -9.86 0.10
C GLY A 381 -18.26 -10.54 0.32
N VAL A 382 -18.32 -11.89 0.30
CA VAL A 382 -19.58 -12.63 0.51
C VAL A 382 -19.61 -13.30 1.89
N ASP A 383 -20.62 -12.96 2.69
CA ASP A 383 -20.88 -13.59 3.98
C ASP A 383 -21.41 -15.02 3.80
N ARG A 384 -20.52 -16.00 3.83
CA ARG A 384 -20.86 -17.43 3.73
C ARG A 384 -19.84 -18.31 4.44
N GLY A 385 -20.25 -19.47 4.93
CA GLY A 385 -19.31 -20.45 5.50
C GLY A 385 -18.50 -19.98 6.70
N GLY A 386 -19.02 -19.02 7.48
CA GLY A 386 -18.30 -18.39 8.60
C GLY A 386 -17.46 -17.16 8.20
N CYS A 387 -17.44 -16.80 6.92
CA CYS A 387 -16.89 -15.54 6.45
C CYS A 387 -17.81 -14.38 6.83
N ARG A 388 -17.21 -13.31 7.35
CA ARG A 388 -17.87 -12.05 7.65
C ARG A 388 -17.03 -10.91 7.07
N TRP A 389 -17.66 -10.09 6.25
CA TRP A 389 -17.04 -8.96 5.60
C TRP A 389 -17.70 -7.66 6.07
N GLU A 390 -16.90 -6.63 6.30
CA GLU A 390 -17.38 -5.31 6.66
C GLU A 390 -16.71 -4.25 5.76
N PRO A 391 -17.33 -3.08 5.53
CA PRO A 391 -16.66 -1.99 4.85
C PRO A 391 -15.34 -1.66 5.54
N VAL A 392 -14.29 -1.42 4.76
CA VAL A 392 -13.02 -0.93 5.31
C VAL A 392 -13.31 0.34 6.11
N PRO A 393 -12.88 0.42 7.39
CA PRO A 393 -13.18 1.56 8.23
C PRO A 393 -12.62 2.86 7.64
N GLY A 394 -13.50 3.70 7.12
CA GLY A 394 -13.23 5.12 6.92
C GLY A 394 -13.58 5.90 8.19
N LEU A 395 -13.03 7.11 8.34
CA LEU A 395 -13.56 8.03 9.34
C LEU A 395 -14.86 8.62 8.80
N LEU A 396 -15.94 7.89 9.05
CA LEU A 396 -17.28 8.43 8.90
C LEU A 396 -17.49 9.43 10.05
N LYS A 397 -17.54 10.71 9.70
CA LYS A 397 -18.28 11.71 10.48
C LYS A 397 -19.30 12.40 9.59
#